data_AF-A0A209CCQ8-F1
#
_entry.id   AF-A0A209CCQ8-F1
#
_cell.length_a   1.000
_cell.length_b   1.000
_cell.length_c   1.000
_cell.angle_alpha   90.00
_cell.angle_beta   90.00
_cell.angle_gamma   90.00
#
_symmetry.space_group_name_H-M   'P 1'
#
loop_
_entity.id
_entity.type
_entity.pdbx_description
1 polymer ?
#
loop_
_entity_poly.entity_id
_entity_poly.type
_entity_poly.pdbx_seq_one_letter_code
_entity_poly.pdbx_strand_id
1 'polypeptide(L)'
;MPRASRISDEILTFTVPAEADLHAELSASAHLEDLGKGRRGAVLTRADGTNGVPLVRTTTQYSGPAQHFRPVHEQLARRIQERGAFPAGFNNALIESYTNAYTKMGGHSDQALDLADDSFIAVFSCYRHPEAGRPRKLMVESKDSGEKAEIPLTHNGVVAFSVDANRRLRHRIVLENPAGAADNVWLGVTFRTSKTLVRYRDGQAHLPQGTRLMAADEEQRSEFYRLRRRENKETDFVYPLLTYTVSDSDLVPPVR
;
A
#
# COMPACT_ATOMS: atom_id res chain seq x y z
N MET A 1 21.71 -5.79 28.32
CA MET A 1 20.41 -5.84 27.64
C MET A 1 20.40 -4.78 26.55
N PRO A 2 20.23 -5.11 25.27
CA PRO A 2 19.99 -4.09 24.25
C PRO A 2 18.67 -3.37 24.58
N ARG A 3 18.63 -2.05 24.36
CA ARG A 3 17.42 -1.25 24.52
C ARG A 3 16.41 -1.73 23.47
N ALA A 4 15.17 -2.04 23.87
CA ALA A 4 14.12 -2.34 22.90
C ALA A 4 14.00 -1.16 21.92
N SER A 5 13.97 -1.45 20.62
CA SER A 5 13.73 -0.46 19.57
C SER A 5 12.40 0.24 19.84
N ARG A 6 12.37 1.58 19.75
CA ARG A 6 11.11 2.33 19.85
C ARG A 6 10.46 2.38 18.49
N ILE A 7 9.13 2.47 18.43
CA ILE A 7 8.40 2.63 17.16
C ILE A 7 8.93 3.81 16.33
N SER A 8 9.35 4.89 17.00
CA SER A 8 9.94 6.07 16.34
C SER A 8 11.22 5.77 15.56
N ASP A 9 11.97 4.74 15.96
CA ASP A 9 13.25 4.41 15.35
C ASP A 9 13.06 3.56 14.07
N GLU A 10 11.88 2.94 13.92
CA GLU A 10 11.52 2.09 12.77
C GLU A 10 10.76 2.85 11.67
N ILE A 11 10.41 4.12 11.92
CA ILE A 11 9.57 4.92 11.03
C ILE A 11 10.29 6.19 10.59
N LEU A 12 10.44 6.32 9.28
CA LEU A 12 10.97 7.49 8.63
C LEU A 12 9.83 8.42 8.22
N THR A 13 9.99 9.71 8.49
CA THR A 13 9.05 10.74 8.04
C THR A 13 9.81 11.87 7.36
N PHE A 14 9.31 12.31 6.22
CA PHE A 14 9.87 13.44 5.46
C PHE A 14 8.84 14.00 4.49
N THR A 15 9.09 15.20 3.97
CA THR A 15 8.25 15.80 2.93
C THR A 15 8.90 15.64 1.55
N VAL A 16 8.08 15.66 0.49
CA VAL A 16 8.53 15.73 -0.90
C VAL A 16 8.12 17.09 -1.47
N PRO A 17 9.05 17.96 -1.90
CA PRO A 17 8.75 19.21 -2.55
C PRO A 17 7.97 18.93 -3.82
N ALA A 18 6.95 19.74 -4.00
CA ALA A 18 6.12 19.73 -5.18
C ALA A 18 6.14 21.13 -5.77
N GLU A 19 6.56 21.24 -7.03
CA GLU A 19 6.46 22.47 -7.82
C GLU A 19 5.06 22.61 -8.45
N ALA A 20 4.30 21.51 -8.48
CA ALA A 20 2.97 21.40 -9.06
C ALA A 20 1.99 20.78 -8.05
N ASP A 21 0.68 20.91 -8.33
CA ASP A 21 -0.37 20.28 -7.53
C ASP A 21 -0.39 18.75 -7.73
N LEU A 22 0.39 18.05 -6.90
CA LEU A 22 0.44 16.59 -6.91
C LEU A 22 -0.91 15.95 -6.60
N HIS A 23 -1.79 16.60 -5.83
CA HIS A 23 -3.12 16.04 -5.57
C HIS A 23 -3.93 15.99 -6.87
N ALA A 24 -3.96 17.08 -7.64
CA ALA A 24 -4.67 17.12 -8.91
C ALA A 24 -4.07 16.13 -9.93
N GLU A 25 -2.75 16.08 -10.06
CA GLU A 25 -2.07 15.21 -11.02
C GLU A 25 -2.26 13.72 -10.71
N LEU A 26 -2.11 13.32 -9.44
CA LEU A 26 -2.33 11.94 -8.99
C LEU A 26 -3.81 11.54 -9.04
N SER A 27 -4.73 12.47 -8.81
CA SER A 27 -6.16 12.19 -8.92
C SER A 27 -6.56 11.90 -10.38
N ALA A 28 -5.91 12.54 -11.35
CA ALA A 28 -6.17 12.38 -12.77
C ALA A 28 -5.38 11.20 -13.40
N SER A 29 -4.38 10.67 -12.69
CA SER A 29 -3.48 9.66 -13.24
C SER A 29 -3.99 8.22 -13.13
N ALA A 30 -5.07 7.97 -12.39
CA ALA A 30 -5.61 6.64 -12.20
C ALA A 30 -7.14 6.63 -12.17
N HIS A 31 -7.74 5.60 -12.77
CA HIS A 31 -9.16 5.30 -12.64
C HIS A 31 -9.40 4.58 -11.32
N LEU A 32 -9.96 5.28 -10.33
CA LEU A 32 -10.25 4.71 -9.00
C LEU A 32 -11.64 4.08 -8.96
N GLU A 33 -11.72 2.82 -8.55
CA GLU A 33 -13.00 2.14 -8.26
C GLU A 33 -13.54 2.55 -6.88
N ASP A 34 -14.87 2.52 -6.71
CA ASP A 34 -15.53 2.80 -5.45
C ASP A 34 -15.48 1.57 -4.54
N LEU A 35 -14.88 1.73 -3.37
CA LEU A 35 -14.71 0.68 -2.35
C LEU A 35 -15.66 0.90 -1.16
N GLY A 36 -16.59 1.84 -1.29
CA GLY A 36 -17.63 2.17 -0.32
C GLY A 36 -17.19 3.20 0.73
N LYS A 37 -18.20 3.84 1.36
CA LYS A 37 -18.03 4.82 2.45
C LYS A 37 -17.08 5.98 2.09
N GLY A 38 -17.05 6.36 0.81
CA GLY A 38 -16.22 7.46 0.34
C GLY A 38 -14.73 7.14 0.25
N ARG A 39 -14.36 5.85 0.23
CA ARG A 39 -13.04 5.33 -0.13
C ARG A 39 -13.07 4.88 -1.57
N ARG A 40 -12.10 5.33 -2.36
CA ARG A 40 -11.83 4.86 -3.71
C ARG A 40 -10.39 4.40 -3.82
N GLY A 41 -10.09 3.46 -4.71
CA GLY A 41 -8.71 3.01 -4.88
C GLY A 41 -8.43 2.33 -6.21
N ALA A 42 -7.15 2.11 -6.48
CA ALA A 42 -6.67 1.30 -7.60
C ALA A 42 -5.29 0.69 -7.29
N VAL A 43 -4.97 -0.39 -7.99
CA VAL A 43 -3.64 -1.01 -8.00
C VAL A 43 -2.82 -0.40 -9.13
N LEU A 44 -1.59 0.00 -8.84
CA LEU A 44 -0.63 0.53 -9.80
C LEU A 44 0.59 -0.37 -9.90
N THR A 45 1.09 -0.64 -11.11
CA THR A 45 2.30 -1.44 -11.34
C THR A 45 3.26 -0.75 -12.30
N ARG A 46 4.55 -0.85 -12.02
CA ARG A 46 5.60 -0.39 -12.93
C ARG A 46 5.84 -1.46 -13.99
N ALA A 47 5.90 -1.06 -15.25
CA ALA A 47 6.39 -1.93 -16.31
C ALA A 47 7.93 -2.06 -16.18
N ASP A 48 8.44 -3.28 -16.10
CA ASP A 48 9.88 -3.52 -15.93
C ASP A 48 10.62 -3.82 -17.25
N GLY A 49 9.92 -3.74 -18.40
CA GLY A 49 10.48 -4.03 -19.73
C GLY A 49 10.77 -5.51 -19.99
N THR A 50 10.62 -6.39 -18.99
CA THR A 50 10.84 -7.84 -19.09
C THR A 50 9.54 -8.65 -19.21
N ASN A 51 8.42 -7.95 -19.44
CA ASN A 51 7.05 -8.47 -19.38
C ASN A 51 6.66 -9.07 -18.01
N GLY A 52 7.45 -8.81 -16.96
CA GLY A 52 7.10 -9.13 -15.59
C GLY A 52 6.14 -8.08 -15.04
N VAL A 53 5.07 -8.53 -14.39
CA VAL A 53 4.13 -7.65 -13.70
C VAL A 53 4.23 -7.93 -12.20
N PRO A 54 4.56 -6.93 -11.38
CA PRO A 54 4.53 -7.03 -9.92
C PRO A 54 3.16 -7.50 -9.42
N LEU A 55 3.14 -8.62 -8.70
CA LEU A 55 1.92 -9.12 -8.06
C LEU A 55 1.63 -8.31 -6.80
N VAL A 56 0.37 -7.87 -6.64
CA VAL A 56 -0.07 -6.99 -5.55
C VAL A 56 -1.24 -7.62 -4.79
N ARG A 57 -1.01 -8.81 -4.22
CA ARG A 57 -2.05 -9.48 -3.45
C ARG A 57 -2.46 -8.66 -2.23
N THR A 58 -3.76 -8.47 -2.11
CA THR A 58 -4.39 -7.66 -1.07
C THR A 58 -5.71 -8.28 -0.63
N THR A 59 -6.20 -7.90 0.54
CA THR A 59 -7.53 -8.29 1.04
C THR A 59 -8.66 -7.45 0.44
N THR A 60 -8.33 -6.29 -0.14
CA THR A 60 -9.30 -5.50 -0.90
C THR A 60 -9.56 -6.21 -2.23
N GLN A 61 -10.82 -6.47 -2.55
CA GLN A 61 -11.19 -7.17 -3.78
C GLN A 61 -11.28 -6.16 -4.91
N TYR A 62 -10.14 -5.86 -5.54
CA TYR A 62 -10.12 -5.00 -6.72
C TYR A 62 -10.67 -5.75 -7.93
N SER A 63 -11.62 -5.12 -8.60
CA SER A 63 -12.30 -5.68 -9.78
C SER A 63 -11.62 -5.27 -11.09
N GLY A 64 -11.08 -4.06 -11.15
CA GLY A 64 -10.36 -3.55 -12.33
C GLY A 64 -8.94 -4.10 -12.44
N PRO A 65 -8.36 -4.17 -13.65
CA PRO A 65 -6.95 -4.49 -13.82
C PRO A 65 -6.05 -3.47 -13.12
N ALA A 66 -4.85 -3.89 -12.73
CA ALA A 66 -3.81 -2.95 -12.32
C ALA A 66 -3.55 -1.92 -13.43
N GLN A 67 -3.22 -0.70 -13.07
CA GLN A 67 -2.88 0.36 -14.02
C GLN A 67 -1.38 0.61 -14.02
N HIS A 68 -0.82 0.94 -15.18
CA HIS A 68 0.59 1.24 -15.27
C HIS A 68 0.95 2.52 -14.50
N PHE A 69 2.17 2.53 -13.95
CA PHE A 69 2.78 3.77 -13.52
C PHE A 69 2.77 4.78 -14.68
N ARG A 70 2.36 6.00 -14.37
CA ARG A 70 2.42 7.17 -15.24
C ARG A 70 3.62 8.02 -14.81
N PRO A 71 4.06 9.01 -15.60
CA PRO A 71 5.22 9.83 -15.25
C PRO A 71 5.18 10.41 -13.82
N VAL A 72 4.01 10.87 -13.35
CA VAL A 72 3.82 11.35 -11.97
C VAL A 72 4.13 10.28 -10.91
N HIS A 73 3.72 9.02 -11.14
CA HIS A 73 3.97 7.90 -10.23
C HIS A 73 5.46 7.57 -10.18
N GLU A 74 6.12 7.51 -11.36
CA GLU A 74 7.55 7.20 -11.45
C GLU A 74 8.41 8.28 -10.81
N GLN A 75 8.11 9.55 -11.09
CA GLN A 75 8.83 10.68 -10.51
C GLN A 75 8.67 10.73 -9.00
N LEU A 76 7.44 10.52 -8.49
CA LEU A 76 7.18 10.48 -7.06
C LEU A 76 7.91 9.31 -6.38
N ALA A 77 7.82 8.10 -6.94
CA ALA A 77 8.52 6.92 -6.44
C ALA A 77 10.03 7.15 -6.36
N ARG A 78 10.63 7.74 -7.41
CA ARG A 78 12.06 8.06 -7.45
C ARG A 78 12.44 9.09 -6.38
N ARG A 79 11.70 10.19 -6.26
CA ARG A 79 11.97 11.22 -5.24
C ARG A 79 11.88 10.66 -3.82
N ILE A 80 10.91 9.79 -3.56
CA ILE A 80 10.74 9.11 -2.28
C ILE A 80 11.93 8.18 -2.01
N GLN A 81 12.34 7.38 -2.99
CA GLN A 81 13.49 6.49 -2.87
C GLN A 81 14.78 7.25 -2.57
N GLU A 82 15.06 8.32 -3.33
CA GLU A 82 16.26 9.15 -3.18
C GLU A 82 16.31 9.81 -1.79
N ARG A 83 15.19 10.40 -1.34
CA ARG A 83 15.10 11.08 -0.03
C ARG A 83 15.18 10.11 1.14
N GLY A 84 14.56 8.94 1.00
CA GLY A 84 14.60 7.88 2.01
C GLY A 84 15.90 7.09 2.01
N ALA A 85 16.80 7.31 1.03
CA ALA A 85 17.99 6.51 0.78
C ALA A 85 17.69 4.99 0.74
N PHE A 86 16.55 4.61 0.13
CA PHE A 86 16.12 3.23 0.12
C PHE A 86 16.95 2.37 -0.85
N PRO A 87 17.32 1.14 -0.45
CA PRO A 87 18.20 0.28 -1.23
C PRO A 87 17.56 -0.21 -2.53
N ALA A 88 16.23 -0.32 -2.57
CA ALA A 88 15.45 -0.77 -3.71
C ALA A 88 14.41 0.28 -4.11
N GLY A 89 14.16 0.39 -5.42
CA GLY A 89 13.07 1.19 -5.95
C GLY A 89 11.72 0.48 -5.86
N PHE A 90 10.65 1.25 -6.00
CA PHE A 90 9.28 0.74 -5.96
C PHE A 90 8.84 0.26 -7.34
N ASN A 91 8.14 -0.88 -7.38
CA ASN A 91 7.58 -1.45 -8.61
C ASN A 91 6.06 -1.60 -8.58
N ASN A 92 5.41 -1.31 -7.45
CA ASN A 92 3.96 -1.23 -7.37
C ASN A 92 3.53 -0.19 -6.35
N ALA A 93 2.26 0.20 -6.42
CA ALA A 93 1.63 1.04 -5.42
C ALA A 93 0.13 0.74 -5.32
N LEU A 94 -0.45 1.03 -4.15
CA LEU A 94 -1.89 1.27 -4.06
C LEU A 94 -2.12 2.78 -4.02
N ILE A 95 -2.98 3.28 -4.89
CA ILE A 95 -3.46 4.66 -4.85
C ILE A 95 -4.87 4.67 -4.27
N GLU A 96 -5.10 5.51 -3.27
CA GLU A 96 -6.37 5.56 -2.56
C GLU A 96 -6.80 7.01 -2.30
N SER A 97 -8.09 7.27 -2.43
CA SER A 97 -8.70 8.57 -2.18
C SER A 97 -9.81 8.42 -1.14
N TYR A 98 -9.71 9.17 -0.04
CA TYR A 98 -10.67 9.13 1.05
C TYR A 98 -11.33 10.50 1.26
N THR A 99 -12.66 10.54 1.17
CA THR A 99 -13.47 11.66 1.69
C THR A 99 -13.54 11.61 3.23
N ASN A 100 -14.05 12.66 3.86
CA ASN A 100 -14.26 12.70 5.32
C ASN A 100 -15.31 11.70 5.81
N ALA A 101 -16.09 11.06 4.92
CA ALA A 101 -16.97 9.95 5.28
C ALA A 101 -16.19 8.69 5.70
N TYR A 102 -14.97 8.50 5.18
CA TYR A 102 -14.10 7.38 5.54
C TYR A 102 -13.16 7.79 6.68
N THR A 103 -13.54 7.51 7.93
CA THR A 103 -12.84 8.06 9.11
C THR A 103 -11.92 7.08 9.82
N LYS A 104 -12.11 5.77 9.62
CA LYS A 104 -11.32 4.74 10.32
C LYS A 104 -11.23 3.47 9.49
N MET A 105 -10.13 2.77 9.69
CA MET A 105 -9.91 1.41 9.21
C MET A 105 -9.41 0.49 10.34
N GLY A 106 -9.46 -0.82 10.11
CA GLY A 106 -8.88 -1.81 11.05
C GLY A 106 -7.35 -1.73 11.06
N GLY A 107 -6.75 -1.96 12.25
CA GLY A 107 -5.30 -2.08 12.38
C GLY A 107 -4.78 -3.33 11.67
N HIS A 108 -3.80 -3.18 10.79
CA HIS A 108 -3.24 -4.26 9.98
C HIS A 108 -1.75 -4.03 9.71
N SER A 109 -1.04 -5.09 9.36
CA SER A 109 0.21 -4.97 8.61
C SER A 109 -0.11 -5.06 7.12
N ASP A 110 0.65 -4.36 6.29
CA ASP A 110 0.58 -4.52 4.85
C ASP A 110 0.95 -5.97 4.50
N GLN A 111 0.20 -6.60 3.60
CA GLN A 111 0.40 -8.00 3.28
C GLN A 111 1.81 -8.24 2.73
N ALA A 112 2.59 -9.09 3.41
CA ALA A 112 4.02 -9.25 3.14
C ALA A 112 4.36 -10.40 2.17
N LEU A 113 3.37 -11.22 1.79
CA LEU A 113 3.54 -12.41 0.94
C LEU A 113 4.43 -12.16 -0.29
N ASP A 114 4.12 -11.11 -1.04
CA ASP A 114 4.82 -10.79 -2.28
C ASP A 114 5.87 -9.69 -2.12
N LEU A 115 6.09 -9.16 -0.91
CA LEU A 115 7.05 -8.06 -0.72
C LEU A 115 8.49 -8.57 -0.67
N ALA A 116 9.39 -7.79 -1.26
CA ALA A 116 10.83 -8.01 -1.15
C ALA A 116 11.29 -7.75 0.30
N ASP A 117 12.05 -8.67 0.88
CA ASP A 117 12.32 -8.66 2.33
C ASP A 117 13.15 -7.44 2.78
N ASP A 118 14.15 -7.05 1.97
CA ASP A 118 15.02 -5.88 2.22
C ASP A 118 14.48 -4.59 1.57
N SER A 119 13.16 -4.47 1.46
CA SER A 119 12.51 -3.30 0.85
C SER A 119 11.72 -2.47 1.87
N PHE A 120 11.14 -1.38 1.37
CA PHE A 120 10.38 -0.42 2.16
C PHE A 120 8.95 -0.33 1.66
N ILE A 121 8.07 0.05 2.59
CA ILE A 121 6.71 0.49 2.33
C ILE A 121 6.70 1.98 2.59
N ALA A 122 6.27 2.77 1.61
CA ALA A 122 6.23 4.23 1.73
C ALA A 122 4.84 4.76 1.39
N VAL A 123 4.19 5.40 2.38
CA VAL A 123 2.89 6.04 2.24
C VAL A 123 3.11 7.53 2.00
N PHE A 124 2.89 7.97 0.76
CA PHE A 124 2.77 9.38 0.42
C PHE A 124 1.36 9.87 0.73
N SER A 125 1.21 11.13 1.14
CA SER A 125 -0.07 11.77 1.45
C SER A 125 -0.16 13.18 0.88
N CYS A 126 -1.29 13.50 0.23
CA CYS A 126 -1.64 14.85 -0.17
C CYS A 126 -3.15 15.11 0.00
N TYR A 127 -3.54 16.38 -0.14
CA TYR A 127 -4.89 16.85 0.15
C TYR A 127 -5.32 17.82 -0.93
N ARG A 128 -6.62 17.82 -1.27
CA ARG A 128 -7.21 18.77 -2.20
C ARG A 128 -7.07 20.22 -1.71
N HIS A 129 -7.27 20.43 -0.42
CA HIS A 129 -7.15 21.73 0.24
C HIS A 129 -6.14 21.62 1.39
N PRO A 130 -4.84 21.81 1.13
CA PRO A 130 -3.77 21.56 2.13
C PRO A 130 -3.89 22.40 3.39
N GLU A 131 -4.40 23.63 3.26
CA GLU A 131 -4.62 24.58 4.36
C GLU A 131 -5.89 24.29 5.17
N ALA A 132 -6.72 23.34 4.72
CA ALA A 132 -8.02 23.07 5.31
C ALA A 132 -8.00 21.85 6.24
N GLY A 133 -8.32 22.08 7.52
CA GLY A 133 -8.56 21.03 8.49
C GLY A 133 -7.29 20.40 9.05
N ARG A 134 -7.46 19.33 9.83
CA ARG A 134 -6.35 18.57 10.42
C ARG A 134 -6.00 17.39 9.51
N PRO A 135 -4.71 17.07 9.34
CA PRO A 135 -4.33 15.90 8.58
C PRO A 135 -4.86 14.63 9.25
N ARG A 136 -5.11 13.60 8.44
CA ARG A 136 -5.26 12.23 8.92
C ARG A 136 -4.02 11.79 9.68
N LYS A 137 -4.18 10.79 10.54
CA LYS A 137 -3.08 10.20 11.30
C LYS A 137 -2.89 8.74 10.89
N LEU A 138 -1.64 8.31 10.78
CA LEU A 138 -1.27 6.91 10.82
C LEU A 138 -1.06 6.53 12.28
N MET A 139 -1.98 5.74 12.82
CA MET A 139 -1.86 5.15 14.14
C MET A 139 -1.06 3.86 14.01
N VAL A 140 0.10 3.77 14.65
CA VAL A 140 0.97 2.60 14.61
C VAL A 140 1.00 1.93 15.99
N GLU A 141 0.98 0.61 16.02
CA GLU A 141 0.98 -0.22 17.22
C GLU A 141 1.98 -1.37 17.05
N SER A 142 2.87 -1.55 18.01
CA SER A 142 3.75 -2.73 18.07
C SER A 142 2.95 -3.97 18.44
N LYS A 143 3.16 -5.07 17.70
CA LYS A 143 2.54 -6.37 17.99
C LYS A 143 3.08 -6.99 19.28
N ASP A 144 4.35 -6.74 19.60
CA ASP A 144 5.03 -7.36 20.75
C ASP A 144 4.76 -6.58 22.04
N SER A 145 4.94 -5.26 22.02
CA SER A 145 4.87 -4.42 23.22
C SER A 145 3.52 -3.74 23.42
N GLY A 146 2.69 -3.66 22.37
CA GLY A 146 1.48 -2.83 22.36
C GLY A 146 1.76 -1.32 22.43
N GLU A 147 3.03 -0.89 22.34
CA GLU A 147 3.42 0.52 22.21
C GLU A 147 2.68 1.14 21.03
N LYS A 148 2.28 2.42 21.16
CA LYS A 148 1.55 3.14 20.12
C LYS A 148 2.24 4.45 19.79
N ALA A 149 2.19 4.81 18.51
CA ALA A 149 2.62 6.10 18.01
C ALA A 149 1.56 6.69 17.07
N GLU A 150 1.47 8.00 17.04
CA GLU A 150 0.63 8.74 16.10
C GLU A 150 1.52 9.54 15.17
N ILE A 151 1.36 9.35 13.87
CA ILE A 151 2.14 10.08 12.87
C ILE A 151 1.18 10.86 11.98
N PRO A 152 1.30 12.19 11.89
CA PRO A 152 0.46 12.96 11.00
C PRO A 152 0.81 12.67 9.54
N LEU A 153 -0.20 12.35 8.73
CA LEU A 153 -0.10 12.22 7.28
C LEU A 153 -0.25 13.62 6.67
N THR A 154 0.79 14.43 6.78
CA THR A 154 0.77 15.84 6.32
C THR A 154 0.72 15.94 4.79
N HIS A 155 0.35 17.11 4.28
CA HIS A 155 0.37 17.38 2.85
C HIS A 155 1.80 17.26 2.28
N ASN A 156 1.93 16.50 1.20
CA ASN A 156 3.19 16.06 0.59
C ASN A 156 4.14 15.35 1.57
N GLY A 157 3.58 14.81 2.66
CA GLY A 157 4.29 14.02 3.64
C GLY A 157 4.44 12.57 3.20
N VAL A 158 5.54 11.96 3.63
CA VAL A 158 5.83 10.54 3.45
C VAL A 158 6.05 9.95 4.83
N VAL A 159 5.42 8.80 5.07
CA VAL A 159 5.73 7.90 6.18
C VAL A 159 6.22 6.60 5.59
N ALA A 160 7.41 6.16 5.99
CA ALA A 160 8.00 4.94 5.46
C ALA A 160 8.56 4.04 6.57
N PHE A 161 8.50 2.74 6.35
CA PHE A 161 9.01 1.72 7.25
C PHE A 161 9.45 0.50 6.43
N SER A 162 10.41 -0.27 6.94
CA SER A 162 10.89 -1.47 6.25
C SER A 162 9.82 -2.58 6.26
N VAL A 163 9.94 -3.54 5.34
CA VAL A 163 9.09 -4.76 5.38
C VAL A 163 9.29 -5.53 6.69
N ASP A 164 10.51 -5.50 7.23
CA ASP A 164 10.82 -6.04 8.56
C ASP A 164 10.05 -5.32 9.68
N ALA A 165 10.04 -3.99 9.69
CA ALA A 165 9.21 -3.22 10.63
C ALA A 165 7.71 -3.51 10.45
N ASN A 166 7.22 -3.61 9.21
CA ASN A 166 5.83 -3.98 8.92
C ASN A 166 5.42 -5.33 9.54
N ARG A 167 6.35 -6.30 9.68
CA ARG A 167 6.08 -7.58 10.35
C ARG A 167 5.86 -7.40 11.85
N ARG A 168 6.48 -6.41 12.49
CA ARG A 168 6.33 -6.11 13.92
C ARG A 168 5.24 -5.10 14.23
N LEU A 169 4.81 -4.32 13.24
CA LEU A 169 3.92 -3.19 13.43
C LEU A 169 2.55 -3.45 12.79
N ARG A 170 1.51 -2.93 13.43
CA ARG A 170 0.19 -2.76 12.82
C ARG A 170 -0.10 -1.28 12.69
N HIS A 171 -0.73 -0.88 11.60
CA HIS A 171 -1.12 0.49 11.36
C HIS A 171 -2.56 0.63 10.90
N ARG A 172 -3.12 1.82 11.11
CA ARG A 172 -4.41 2.24 10.56
C ARG A 172 -4.42 3.73 10.33
N ILE A 173 -5.10 4.15 9.27
CA ILE A 173 -5.36 5.56 9.00
C ILE A 173 -6.65 5.99 9.70
N VAL A 174 -6.61 7.11 10.40
CA VAL A 174 -7.75 7.68 11.13
C VAL A 174 -7.91 9.16 10.79
N LEU A 175 -9.16 9.59 10.62
CA LEU A 175 -9.57 10.99 10.65
C LEU A 175 -10.37 11.22 11.94
N GLU A 176 -9.80 11.97 12.87
CA GLU A 176 -10.45 12.28 14.14
C GLU A 176 -11.39 13.47 14.00
N ASN A 177 -12.57 13.37 14.61
CA ASN A 177 -13.54 14.46 14.75
C ASN A 177 -13.85 15.22 13.44
N PRO A 178 -14.34 14.56 12.38
CA PRO A 178 -14.67 15.24 11.12
C PRO A 178 -15.91 16.16 11.23
N ALA A 179 -16.64 16.11 12.34
CA ALA A 179 -17.90 16.83 12.51
C ALA A 179 -17.71 18.34 12.40
N GLY A 180 -18.45 18.97 11.49
CA GLY A 180 -18.42 20.42 11.25
C GLY A 180 -17.30 20.92 10.33
N ALA A 181 -16.37 20.04 9.90
CA ALA A 181 -15.37 20.40 8.91
C ALA A 181 -15.92 20.22 7.48
N ALA A 182 -15.57 21.15 6.58
CA ALA A 182 -15.82 20.96 5.15
C ALA A 182 -15.09 19.70 4.65
N ASP A 183 -15.67 19.02 3.67
CA ASP A 183 -15.04 17.82 3.10
C ASP A 183 -13.70 18.18 2.44
N ASN A 184 -12.65 17.42 2.76
CA ASN A 184 -11.32 17.61 2.18
C ASN A 184 -10.76 16.25 1.80
N VAL A 185 -10.72 15.99 0.49
CA VAL A 185 -10.27 14.72 -0.04
C VAL A 185 -8.77 14.55 0.26
N TRP A 186 -8.45 13.46 0.94
CA TRP A 186 -7.09 12.97 1.10
C TRP A 186 -6.80 11.95 0.00
N LEU A 187 -5.62 12.04 -0.59
CA LEU A 187 -5.09 11.04 -1.52
C LEU A 187 -3.80 10.46 -0.94
N GLY A 188 -3.76 9.14 -0.85
CA GLY A 188 -2.60 8.38 -0.42
C GLY A 188 -2.05 7.52 -1.55
N VAL A 189 -0.72 7.42 -1.63
CA VAL A 189 -0.06 6.45 -2.52
C VAL A 189 0.89 5.60 -1.68
N THR A 190 0.59 4.31 -1.55
CA THR A 190 1.39 3.35 -0.78
C THR A 190 2.29 2.57 -1.72
N PHE A 191 3.53 3.04 -1.89
CA PHE A 191 4.56 2.45 -2.72
C PHE A 191 5.23 1.24 -2.05
N ARG A 192 5.51 0.23 -2.86
CA ARG A 192 6.07 -1.06 -2.45
C ARG A 192 6.96 -1.68 -3.52
N THR A 193 7.72 -2.70 -3.12
CA THR A 193 8.51 -3.53 -4.02
C THR A 193 8.08 -4.98 -3.88
N SER A 194 7.45 -5.51 -4.92
CA SER A 194 7.08 -6.91 -5.02
C SER A 194 8.28 -7.73 -5.51
N LYS A 195 8.55 -8.87 -4.86
CA LYS A 195 9.50 -9.90 -5.33
C LYS A 195 8.84 -10.91 -6.27
N THR A 196 7.51 -10.94 -6.32
CA THR A 196 6.76 -11.87 -7.18
C THR A 196 6.35 -11.17 -8.47
N LEU A 197 6.93 -11.59 -9.58
CA LEU A 197 6.60 -11.06 -10.92
C LEU A 197 5.79 -12.12 -11.69
N VAL A 198 4.53 -11.82 -11.99
CA VAL A 198 3.71 -12.67 -12.84
C VAL A 198 3.96 -12.37 -14.31
N ARG A 199 3.83 -13.40 -15.15
CA ARG A 199 3.85 -13.26 -16.61
C ARG A 199 2.51 -13.70 -17.17
N TYR A 200 1.97 -12.91 -18.09
CA TYR A 200 0.73 -13.25 -18.78
C TYR A 200 1.06 -14.02 -20.06
N ARG A 201 0.54 -15.24 -20.16
CA ARG A 201 0.64 -16.11 -21.35
C ARG A 201 -0.77 -16.51 -21.72
N ASP A 202 -1.18 -16.24 -22.96
CA ASP A 202 -2.53 -16.52 -23.45
C ASP A 202 -3.64 -15.97 -22.53
N GLY A 203 -3.42 -14.75 -22.00
CA GLY A 203 -4.34 -14.08 -21.07
C GLY A 203 -4.34 -14.61 -19.64
N GLN A 204 -3.48 -15.58 -19.30
CA GLN A 204 -3.42 -16.21 -17.98
C GLN A 204 -2.17 -15.78 -17.21
N ALA A 205 -2.35 -15.37 -15.95
CA ALA A 205 -1.26 -15.05 -15.04
C ALA A 205 -0.51 -16.31 -14.60
N HIS A 206 0.81 -16.31 -14.77
CA HIS A 206 1.71 -17.37 -14.33
C HIS A 206 2.73 -16.81 -13.34
N LEU A 207 2.88 -17.48 -12.21
CA LEU A 207 3.91 -17.18 -11.21
C LEU A 207 5.32 -17.50 -11.75
N PRO A 208 6.41 -16.99 -11.13
CA PRO A 208 7.78 -17.14 -11.64
C PRO A 208 8.22 -18.59 -11.94
N GLN A 209 7.76 -19.55 -11.14
CA GLN A 209 7.98 -20.99 -11.28
C GLN A 209 7.12 -21.66 -12.35
N GLY A 210 6.27 -20.91 -13.05
CA GLY A 210 5.43 -21.39 -14.16
C GLY A 210 4.06 -21.91 -13.75
N THR A 211 3.74 -22.01 -12.45
CA THR A 211 2.40 -22.37 -12.01
C THR A 211 1.42 -21.23 -12.32
N ARG A 212 0.24 -21.57 -12.85
CA ARG A 212 -0.83 -20.60 -13.08
C ARG A 212 -1.35 -20.04 -11.75
N LEU A 213 -1.51 -18.73 -11.67
CA LEU A 213 -2.22 -18.05 -10.58
C LEU A 213 -3.73 -18.15 -10.84
N MET A 214 -4.48 -18.61 -9.84
CA MET A 214 -5.92 -18.86 -9.96
C MET A 214 -6.73 -17.95 -9.04
N ALA A 215 -8.01 -17.73 -9.40
CA ALA A 215 -8.97 -17.19 -8.44
C ALA A 215 -9.17 -18.20 -7.30
N ALA A 216 -9.19 -17.72 -6.07
CA ALA A 216 -9.41 -18.56 -4.90
C ALA A 216 -10.85 -19.07 -4.84
N ASP A 217 -11.02 -20.36 -4.64
CA ASP A 217 -12.33 -20.94 -4.28
C ASP A 217 -12.73 -20.57 -2.82
N GLU A 218 -13.88 -21.04 -2.35
CA GLU A 218 -14.38 -20.69 -1.01
C GLU A 218 -13.44 -21.15 0.12
N GLU A 219 -12.87 -22.35 0.00
CA GLU A 219 -11.95 -22.89 1.00
C GLU A 219 -10.64 -22.10 1.02
N GLN A 220 -10.08 -21.84 -0.15
CA GLN A 220 -8.86 -21.05 -0.36
C GLN A 220 -9.05 -19.61 0.11
N ARG A 221 -10.22 -19.00 -0.10
CA ARG A 221 -10.55 -17.67 0.43
C ARG A 221 -10.58 -17.67 1.96
N SER A 222 -11.22 -18.67 2.56
CA SER A 222 -11.26 -18.81 4.03
C SER A 222 -9.86 -18.98 4.62
N GLU A 223 -9.04 -19.82 3.99
CA GLU A 223 -7.64 -19.99 4.34
C GLU A 223 -6.85 -18.69 4.19
N PHE A 224 -6.97 -17.99 3.07
CA PHE A 224 -6.28 -16.72 2.83
C PHE A 224 -6.55 -15.73 3.96
N TYR A 225 -7.81 -15.54 4.37
CA TYR A 225 -8.14 -14.66 5.48
C TYR A 225 -7.64 -15.18 6.84
N ARG A 226 -7.56 -16.50 7.04
CA ARG A 226 -6.91 -17.08 8.23
C ARG A 226 -5.41 -16.74 8.25
N LEU A 227 -4.71 -16.86 7.12
CA LEU A 227 -3.29 -16.49 7.00
C LEU A 227 -3.09 -14.99 7.22
N ARG A 228 -3.92 -14.12 6.65
CA ARG A 228 -3.91 -12.67 6.93
C ARG A 228 -4.11 -12.34 8.41
N ARG A 229 -5.00 -13.07 9.10
CA ARG A 229 -5.18 -12.90 10.55
C ARG A 229 -3.95 -13.30 11.35
N ARG A 230 -3.23 -14.35 10.93
CA ARG A 230 -1.96 -14.75 11.53
C ARG A 230 -0.88 -13.72 11.30
N GLU A 231 -0.67 -13.28 10.05
CA GLU A 231 0.31 -12.23 9.72
C GLU A 231 0.07 -10.95 10.53
N ASN A 232 -1.20 -10.57 10.77
CA ASN A 232 -1.55 -9.40 11.58
C ASN A 232 -1.25 -9.55 13.09
N LYS A 233 -1.03 -10.77 13.60
CA LYS A 233 -0.84 -11.05 15.03
C LYS A 233 0.57 -11.50 15.37
N GLU A 234 1.16 -12.32 14.51
CA GLU A 234 2.44 -12.99 14.69
C GLU A 234 3.55 -12.13 14.04
N THR A 235 4.70 -11.99 14.70
CA THR A 235 5.84 -11.20 14.20
C THR A 235 6.80 -12.02 13.32
N ASP A 236 6.77 -13.34 13.47
CA ASP A 236 7.59 -14.32 12.75
C ASP A 236 6.80 -15.11 11.69
N PHE A 237 5.60 -14.66 11.34
CA PHE A 237 4.74 -15.36 10.39
C PHE A 237 5.36 -15.41 8.98
N VAL A 238 5.41 -16.62 8.43
CA VAL A 238 5.83 -16.89 7.05
C VAL A 238 4.66 -17.48 6.29
N TYR A 239 4.41 -16.95 5.09
CA TYR A 239 3.39 -17.50 4.21
C TYR A 239 3.82 -18.84 3.61
N PRO A 240 2.91 -19.81 3.50
CA PRO A 240 3.09 -20.91 2.55
C PRO A 240 3.06 -20.36 1.11
N LEU A 241 3.59 -21.14 0.16
CA LEU A 241 3.43 -20.81 -1.25
C LEU A 241 1.94 -20.85 -1.62
N LEU A 242 1.40 -19.71 -2.05
CA LEU A 242 0.02 -19.60 -2.52
C LEU A 242 -0.01 -19.44 -4.04
N THR A 243 -0.76 -20.32 -4.71
CA THR A 243 -1.01 -20.30 -6.16
C THR A 243 -2.35 -19.67 -6.53
N TYR A 244 -2.99 -19.02 -5.56
CA TYR A 244 -4.29 -18.36 -5.72
C TYR A 244 -4.28 -16.92 -5.20
N THR A 245 -5.30 -16.16 -5.60
CA THR A 245 -5.58 -14.80 -5.15
C THR A 245 -7.08 -14.58 -4.92
N VAL A 246 -7.42 -13.63 -4.06
CA VAL A 246 -8.79 -13.20 -3.77
C VAL A 246 -9.20 -11.95 -4.57
N SER A 247 -8.30 -11.39 -5.38
CA SER A 247 -8.54 -10.17 -6.16
C SER A 247 -8.48 -10.48 -7.66
N ASP A 248 -9.54 -10.18 -8.40
CA ASP A 248 -9.59 -10.42 -9.84
C ASP A 248 -8.56 -9.58 -10.60
N SER A 249 -8.23 -8.41 -10.07
CA SER A 249 -7.15 -7.53 -10.58
C SER A 249 -5.83 -8.24 -10.83
N ASP A 250 -5.47 -9.21 -9.98
CA ASP A 250 -4.20 -9.94 -10.07
C ASP A 250 -4.16 -10.91 -11.27
N LEU A 251 -5.33 -11.28 -11.80
CA LEU A 251 -5.47 -12.32 -12.83
C LEU A 251 -5.49 -11.77 -14.25
N VAL A 252 -5.61 -10.45 -14.41
CA VAL A 252 -5.70 -9.77 -15.70
C VAL A 252 -4.49 -8.88 -15.95
N PRO A 253 -4.03 -8.73 -17.22
CA PRO A 253 -2.89 -7.87 -17.53
C PRO A 253 -3.14 -6.41 -17.15
N PRO A 254 -2.10 -5.65 -16.75
CA PRO A 254 -2.23 -4.24 -16.49
C PRO A 254 -2.64 -3.42 -17.72
N VAL A 255 -3.30 -2.29 -17.48
CA VAL A 255 -3.75 -1.33 -18.51
C VAL A 255 -3.08 0.05 -18.35
N ARG A 256 -3.14 0.90 -19.37
CA ARG A 256 -2.56 2.26 -19.36
C ARG A 256 -3.55 3.32 -18.87
#